data_AF-A0AAT9HBY6-F1
#
_entry.id   AF-A0AAT9HBY6-F1
#
_cell.length_a   1.000
_cell.length_b   1.000
_cell.length_c   1.000
_cell.angle_alpha   90.00
_cell.angle_beta   90.00
_cell.angle_gamma   90.00
#
_symmetry.space_group_name_H-M   'P 1'
#
loop_
_entity.id
_entity.type
_entity.pdbx_description
1 polymer ?
#
loop_
_entity_poly.entity_id
_entity_poly.type
_entity_poly.pdbx_seq_one_letter_code
_entity_poly.pdbx_strand_id
1 'polypeptide(L)'
;MAGRGQGLRGNTLSLRRITITQGVEGEDVATTFNSFDDVLCTGAAELVSFANLMVLESRAVSSIPEGSCTDGGEQTLRLRDDGSLIWTSDERGETAILKRTELSDSPVPAEFLGTWQQEGAEPGESKSLVLEQAAHGEVVATWTGDGPAYHCEWESVLVDASSTGVRLGPSVVTAAEPKDQCESGRTETLRLKSTDQLTVTTLGGGEEPRSPTGAPTRRTPTRAGPRPAWRTGRGRAGPRRRAWCC
;
A
#
# COMPACT_ATOMS: atom_id res chain seq x y z
N MET A 1 -8.22 7.52 -8.37
CA MET A 1 -9.45 6.80 -8.80
C MET A 1 -9.21 5.32 -8.65
N ALA A 2 -10.20 4.52 -8.25
CA ALA A 2 -10.02 3.08 -8.06
C ALA A 2 -11.25 2.26 -8.47
N GLY A 3 -11.03 0.99 -8.81
CA GLY A 3 -12.08 0.05 -9.18
C GLY A 3 -11.56 -1.37 -9.30
N ARG A 4 -12.47 -2.32 -9.54
CA ARG A 4 -12.11 -3.74 -9.73
C ARG A 4 -11.91 -4.02 -11.21
N GLY A 5 -10.75 -4.54 -11.59
CA GLY A 5 -10.50 -5.10 -12.91
C GLY A 5 -11.22 -6.42 -13.04
N GLN A 6 -12.06 -6.53 -14.06
CA GLN A 6 -12.86 -7.69 -14.38
C GLN A 6 -12.36 -8.29 -15.68
N GLY A 7 -12.15 -9.61 -15.68
CA GLY A 7 -11.90 -10.34 -16.92
C GLY A 7 -13.18 -10.50 -17.74
N LEU A 8 -13.05 -11.10 -18.92
CA LEU A 8 -14.15 -11.34 -19.87
C LEU A 8 -15.33 -12.13 -19.29
N ARG A 9 -15.12 -12.92 -18.24
CA ARG A 9 -16.17 -13.69 -17.55
C ARG A 9 -16.79 -12.95 -16.35
N GLY A 10 -16.45 -11.68 -16.13
CA GLY A 10 -16.94 -10.86 -15.03
C GLY A 10 -16.31 -11.17 -13.66
N ASN A 11 -15.40 -12.13 -13.59
CA ASN A 11 -14.65 -12.42 -12.36
C ASN A 11 -13.67 -11.27 -12.07
N THR A 12 -13.57 -10.88 -10.79
CA THR A 12 -12.59 -9.88 -10.36
C THR A 12 -11.19 -10.48 -10.43
N LEU A 13 -10.32 -9.86 -11.23
CA LEU A 13 -8.91 -10.23 -11.37
C LEU A 13 -8.01 -9.33 -10.53
N SER A 14 -8.35 -8.05 -10.42
CA SER A 14 -7.49 -7.07 -9.79
C SER A 14 -8.28 -5.98 -9.05
N LEU A 15 -7.63 -5.34 -8.09
CA LEU A 15 -7.98 -3.99 -7.69
C LEU A 15 -7.03 -3.03 -8.40
N ARG A 16 -7.58 -2.07 -9.13
CA ARG A 16 -6.82 -1.08 -9.88
C ARG A 16 -7.04 0.30 -9.28
N ARG A 17 -5.96 1.05 -9.16
CA ARG A 17 -5.95 2.47 -8.83
C ARG A 17 -5.14 3.21 -9.89
N ILE A 18 -5.72 4.31 -10.36
CA ILE A 18 -5.06 5.23 -11.28
C ILE A 18 -5.16 6.64 -10.71
N THR A 19 -4.03 7.34 -10.72
CA THR A 19 -3.97 8.77 -10.49
C THR A 19 -3.65 9.43 -11.80
N ILE A 20 -4.50 10.37 -12.22
CA ILE A 20 -4.35 11.09 -13.49
C ILE A 20 -4.01 12.54 -13.15
N THR A 21 -2.98 13.07 -13.79
CA THR A 21 -2.55 14.46 -13.73
C THR A 21 -2.75 15.13 -15.09
N GLN A 22 -2.80 16.46 -15.11
CA GLN A 22 -2.86 17.20 -16.37
C GLN A 22 -1.51 17.14 -17.08
N GLY A 23 -1.52 16.98 -18.41
CA GLY A 23 -0.35 16.99 -19.28
C GLY A 23 -0.74 16.99 -20.76
N VAL A 24 0.25 16.84 -21.64
CA VAL A 24 0.07 16.76 -23.11
C VAL A 24 0.47 15.40 -23.66
N GLU A 25 0.14 15.15 -24.94
CA GLU A 25 0.54 13.92 -25.62
C GLU A 25 2.06 13.73 -25.58
N GLY A 26 2.51 12.50 -25.30
CA GLY A 26 3.91 12.14 -25.10
C GLY A 26 4.44 12.33 -23.66
N GLU A 27 3.63 12.83 -22.72
CA GLU A 27 4.01 12.96 -21.30
C GLU A 27 3.40 11.85 -20.44
N ASP A 28 4.07 11.50 -19.34
CA ASP A 28 3.49 10.68 -18.28
C ASP A 28 2.39 11.44 -17.55
N VAL A 29 1.14 11.09 -17.83
CA VAL A 29 -0.05 11.74 -17.23
C VAL A 29 -0.78 10.85 -16.23
N ALA A 30 -0.35 9.60 -16.06
CA ALA A 30 -0.95 8.72 -15.09
C ALA A 30 0.08 7.86 -14.35
N THR A 31 -0.21 7.60 -13.07
CA THR A 31 0.41 6.54 -12.29
C THR A 31 -0.62 5.46 -12.00
N THR A 32 -0.18 4.21 -12.02
CA THR A 32 -1.04 3.04 -11.80
C THR A 32 -0.54 2.24 -10.62
N PHE A 33 -1.49 1.62 -9.92
CA PHE A 33 -1.26 0.76 -8.77
C PHE A 33 -2.28 -0.37 -8.85
N ASN A 34 -1.83 -1.57 -9.20
CA ASN A 34 -2.67 -2.71 -9.55
C ASN A 34 -2.33 -3.91 -8.67
N SER A 35 -3.26 -4.31 -7.82
CA SER A 35 -3.14 -5.48 -6.94
C SER A 35 -3.90 -6.67 -7.51
N PHE A 36 -3.18 -7.76 -7.72
CA PHE A 36 -3.70 -9.08 -8.07
C PHE A 36 -3.75 -9.94 -6.79
N ASP A 37 -3.79 -11.25 -6.94
CA ASP A 37 -3.81 -12.20 -5.82
C ASP A 37 -2.41 -12.46 -5.26
N ASP A 38 -1.37 -12.54 -6.07
CA ASP A 38 0.03 -12.72 -5.61
C ASP A 38 1.00 -11.65 -6.11
N VAL A 39 0.55 -10.70 -6.92
CA VAL A 39 1.39 -9.63 -7.45
C VAL A 39 0.79 -8.26 -7.17
N LEU A 40 1.66 -7.30 -6.88
CA LEU A 40 1.35 -5.88 -6.88
C LEU A 40 2.23 -5.16 -7.91
N CYS A 41 1.61 -4.44 -8.84
CA CYS A 41 2.29 -3.67 -9.87
C CYS A 41 2.07 -2.18 -9.66
N THR A 42 3.14 -1.40 -9.64
CA THR A 42 3.06 0.05 -9.86
C THR A 42 3.56 0.39 -11.24
N GLY A 43 3.01 1.44 -11.84
CA GLY A 43 3.35 1.82 -13.20
C GLY A 43 3.16 3.30 -13.48
N ALA A 44 3.63 3.71 -14.65
CA ALA A 44 3.40 5.02 -15.23
C ALA A 44 2.76 4.84 -16.60
N ALA A 45 2.02 5.84 -17.08
CA ALA A 45 1.44 5.80 -18.40
C ALA A 45 1.54 7.13 -19.14
N GLU A 46 2.00 7.04 -20.38
CA GLU A 46 2.13 8.14 -21.32
C GLU A 46 0.78 8.44 -21.97
N LEU A 47 0.46 9.72 -22.15
CA LEU A 47 -0.69 10.13 -22.94
C LEU A 47 -0.41 9.93 -24.42
N VAL A 48 -1.08 8.95 -25.03
CA VAL A 48 -0.97 8.71 -26.49
C VAL A 48 -1.89 9.64 -27.25
N SER A 49 -3.15 9.77 -26.81
CA SER A 49 -4.11 10.69 -27.41
C SER A 49 -5.24 11.06 -26.46
N PHE A 50 -5.84 12.23 -26.69
CA PHE A 50 -7.00 12.70 -25.92
C PHE A 50 -8.07 13.32 -26.83
N ALA A 51 -9.11 12.55 -27.13
CA ALA A 51 -10.27 13.01 -27.90
C ALA A 51 -11.58 12.60 -27.21
N ASN A 52 -12.42 11.78 -27.86
CA ASN A 52 -13.59 11.15 -27.25
C ASN A 52 -13.24 10.04 -26.25
N LEU A 53 -11.97 9.61 -26.25
CA LEU A 53 -11.38 8.61 -25.40
C LEU A 53 -9.97 9.10 -25.04
N MET A 54 -9.54 8.84 -23.81
CA MET A 54 -8.14 9.01 -23.41
C MET A 54 -7.42 7.69 -23.64
N VAL A 55 -6.37 7.71 -24.44
CA VAL A 55 -5.53 6.55 -24.74
C VAL A 55 -4.20 6.71 -24.02
N LEU A 56 -3.81 5.67 -23.30
CA LEU A 56 -2.62 5.63 -22.46
C LEU A 56 -1.74 4.45 -22.87
N GLU A 57 -0.44 4.67 -22.98
CA GLU A 57 0.55 3.59 -23.09
C GLU A 57 1.16 3.36 -21.71
N SER A 58 0.91 2.20 -21.10
CA SER A 58 1.27 1.93 -19.70
C SER A 58 2.44 0.97 -19.56
N ARG A 59 3.36 1.30 -18.67
CA ARG A 59 4.55 0.49 -18.37
C ARG A 59 4.68 0.19 -16.89
N ALA A 60 5.28 -0.95 -16.57
CA ALA A 60 5.60 -1.32 -15.19
C ALA A 60 6.78 -0.48 -14.69
N VAL A 61 6.69 0.00 -13.45
CA VAL A 61 7.74 0.79 -12.78
C VAL A 61 8.35 -0.01 -11.64
N SER A 62 7.53 -0.66 -10.82
CA SER A 62 8.00 -1.60 -9.81
C SER A 62 6.97 -2.70 -9.54
N SER A 63 7.43 -3.78 -8.94
CA SER A 63 6.59 -4.93 -8.63
C SER A 63 6.92 -5.55 -7.28
N ILE A 64 5.91 -6.14 -6.67
CA ILE A 64 6.04 -7.05 -5.53
C ILE A 64 5.36 -8.36 -5.90
N PRO A 65 6.08 -9.49 -6.00
CA PRO A 65 7.54 -9.62 -5.91
C PRO A 65 8.29 -8.87 -7.04
N GLU A 66 9.58 -8.60 -6.85
CA GLU A 66 10.41 -7.92 -7.86
C GLU A 66 10.44 -8.71 -9.18
N GLY A 67 10.42 -8.02 -10.32
CA GLY A 67 10.44 -8.61 -11.66
C GLY A 67 9.14 -9.32 -12.10
N SER A 68 8.07 -9.28 -11.29
CA SER A 68 6.83 -10.03 -11.55
C SER A 68 5.84 -9.31 -12.47
N CYS A 69 6.00 -8.01 -12.71
CA CYS A 69 5.11 -7.24 -13.55
C CYS A 69 5.64 -7.10 -14.97
N THR A 70 4.74 -7.17 -15.94
CA THR A 70 4.98 -6.81 -17.33
C THR A 70 4.31 -5.48 -17.64
N ASP A 71 4.74 -4.85 -18.73
CA ASP A 71 4.09 -3.65 -19.23
C ASP A 71 2.59 -3.89 -19.48
N GLY A 72 1.82 -2.82 -19.29
CA GLY A 72 0.37 -2.86 -19.36
C GLY A 72 -0.19 -2.58 -20.74
N GLY A 73 0.67 -2.14 -21.66
CA GLY A 73 0.35 -1.81 -23.05
C GLY A 73 -0.61 -0.63 -23.17
N GLU A 74 -1.24 -0.55 -24.35
CA GLU A 74 -2.29 0.41 -24.65
C GLU A 74 -3.52 0.15 -23.76
N GLN A 75 -4.03 1.22 -23.17
CA GLN A 75 -5.21 1.23 -22.32
C GLN A 75 -6.09 2.42 -22.67
N THR A 76 -7.39 2.25 -22.49
CA THR A 76 -8.35 3.30 -22.81
C THR A 76 -9.19 3.68 -21.60
N LEU A 77 -9.49 4.97 -21.50
CA LEU A 77 -10.28 5.57 -20.43
C LEU A 77 -11.40 6.42 -21.03
N ARG A 78 -12.65 6.11 -20.66
CA ARG A 78 -13.84 6.84 -21.08
C ARG A 78 -14.62 7.39 -19.91
N LEU A 79 -14.84 8.71 -19.90
CA LEU A 79 -15.67 9.36 -18.89
C LEU A 79 -17.15 9.01 -19.07
N ARG A 80 -17.81 8.78 -17.94
CA ARG A 80 -19.25 8.59 -17.84
C ARG A 80 -19.90 9.84 -17.26
N ASP A 81 -21.21 9.98 -17.50
CA ASP A 81 -22.00 11.13 -17.03
C ASP A 81 -22.03 11.25 -15.49
N ASP A 82 -21.80 10.14 -14.77
CA ASP A 82 -21.71 10.08 -13.32
C ASP A 82 -20.32 10.44 -12.76
N GLY A 83 -19.38 10.82 -13.62
CA GLY A 83 -18.01 11.17 -13.25
C GLY A 83 -17.07 9.98 -13.01
N SER A 84 -17.53 8.74 -13.18
CA SER A 84 -16.66 7.55 -13.17
C SER A 84 -16.00 7.33 -14.54
N LEU A 85 -14.88 6.60 -14.57
CA LEU A 85 -14.22 6.20 -15.82
C LEU A 85 -14.49 4.72 -16.10
N ILE A 86 -14.79 4.39 -17.35
CA ILE A 86 -14.61 3.04 -17.87
C ILE A 86 -13.17 2.92 -18.32
N TRP A 87 -12.46 1.96 -17.75
CA TRP A 87 -11.12 1.58 -18.14
C TRP A 87 -11.15 0.26 -18.90
N THR A 88 -10.33 0.13 -19.93
CA THR A 88 -10.14 -1.09 -20.70
C THR A 88 -8.66 -1.32 -20.98
N SER A 89 -8.20 -2.57 -20.90
CA SER A 89 -6.94 -3.03 -21.48
C SER A 89 -7.24 -4.07 -22.55
N ASP A 90 -6.86 -3.75 -23.77
CA ASP A 90 -7.13 -4.61 -24.93
C ASP A 90 -6.26 -5.86 -24.90
N GLU A 91 -4.98 -5.72 -24.53
CA GLU A 91 -4.05 -6.85 -24.42
C GLU A 91 -4.48 -7.88 -23.37
N ARG A 92 -4.98 -7.41 -22.21
CA ARG A 92 -5.38 -8.29 -21.10
C ARG A 92 -6.85 -8.69 -21.15
N GLY A 93 -7.65 -8.08 -22.04
CA GLY A 93 -9.10 -8.29 -22.10
C GLY A 93 -9.80 -7.95 -20.77
N GLU A 94 -9.30 -6.93 -20.07
CA GLU A 94 -9.82 -6.50 -18.77
C GLU A 94 -10.59 -5.18 -18.89
N THR A 95 -11.64 -5.04 -18.08
CA THR A 95 -12.35 -3.78 -17.92
C THR A 95 -12.60 -3.44 -16.46
N ALA A 96 -12.72 -2.15 -16.14
CA ALA A 96 -13.07 -1.68 -14.80
C ALA A 96 -13.94 -0.42 -14.88
N ILE A 97 -14.83 -0.27 -13.90
CA ILE A 97 -15.43 1.04 -13.59
C ILE A 97 -14.64 1.64 -12.44
N LEU A 98 -13.90 2.71 -12.73
CA LEU A 98 -13.07 3.43 -11.78
C LEU A 98 -13.85 4.60 -11.21
N LYS A 99 -14.04 4.60 -9.90
CA LYS A 99 -14.69 5.68 -9.17
C LYS A 99 -13.63 6.63 -8.61
N ARG A 100 -13.99 7.91 -8.49
CA ARG A 100 -13.17 8.87 -7.78
C ARG A 100 -13.03 8.42 -6.32
N THR A 101 -11.81 8.53 -5.82
CA THR A 101 -11.43 8.19 -4.45
C THR A 101 -10.69 9.38 -3.90
N GLU A 102 -11.01 9.79 -2.68
CA GLU A 102 -10.23 10.81 -1.97
C GLU A 102 -8.84 10.25 -1.65
N LEU A 103 -7.82 11.09 -1.81
CA LEU A 103 -6.49 10.79 -1.30
C LEU A 103 -6.51 11.10 0.20
N SER A 104 -6.04 10.15 1.00
CA SER A 104 -5.90 10.30 2.45
C SER A 104 -4.54 9.76 2.84
N ASP A 105 -3.81 10.55 3.64
CA ASP A 105 -2.55 10.14 4.28
C ASP A 105 -2.81 9.29 5.54
N SER A 106 -4.07 9.10 5.91
CA SER A 106 -4.49 8.22 7.02
C SER A 106 -5.71 7.39 6.60
N PRO A 107 -5.56 6.52 5.58
CA PRO A 107 -6.66 5.75 5.02
C PRO A 107 -7.07 4.55 5.88
N VAL A 108 -6.20 4.05 6.77
CA VAL A 108 -6.51 2.88 7.61
C VAL A 108 -7.47 3.28 8.72
N PRO A 109 -8.63 2.60 8.87
CA PRO A 109 -9.55 2.89 9.95
C PRO A 109 -8.91 2.59 11.31
N ALA A 110 -9.24 3.44 12.29
CA ALA A 110 -8.57 3.44 13.59
C ALA A 110 -8.77 2.15 14.39
N GLU A 111 -9.80 1.38 14.07
CA GLU A 111 -10.13 0.08 14.64
C GLU A 111 -9.23 -1.07 14.14
N PHE A 112 -8.51 -0.89 13.01
CA PHE A 112 -7.54 -1.88 12.53
C PHE A 112 -6.14 -1.65 13.12
N LEU A 113 -5.81 -0.40 13.50
CA LEU A 113 -4.47 0.00 13.93
C LEU A 113 -4.08 -0.62 15.27
N GLY A 114 -2.87 -1.16 15.37
CA GLY A 114 -2.33 -1.73 16.59
C GLY A 114 -1.69 -3.09 16.37
N THR A 115 -1.53 -3.85 17.44
CA THR A 115 -0.94 -5.19 17.41
C THR A 115 -2.02 -6.26 17.52
N TRP A 116 -1.97 -7.23 16.63
CA TRP A 116 -2.81 -8.43 16.60
C TRP A 116 -1.92 -9.64 16.81
N GLN A 117 -2.42 -10.66 17.49
CA GLN A 117 -1.65 -11.86 17.81
C GLN A 117 -2.45 -13.13 17.50
N GLN A 118 -1.75 -14.23 17.32
CA GLN A 118 -2.35 -15.55 17.22
C GLN A 118 -1.31 -16.56 17.70
N GLU A 119 -1.75 -17.57 18.44
CA GLU A 119 -0.94 -18.76 18.62
C GLU A 119 -0.76 -19.44 17.27
N GLY A 120 0.43 -19.99 17.02
CA GLY A 120 0.72 -20.76 15.81
C GLY A 120 0.02 -22.11 15.83
N ALA A 121 0.27 -22.92 14.80
CA ALA A 121 -0.37 -24.23 14.69
C ALA A 121 0.21 -25.21 15.72
N GLU A 122 1.51 -25.09 16.01
CA GLU A 122 2.22 -25.94 16.96
C GLU A 122 2.52 -25.22 18.29
N PRO A 123 2.67 -25.96 19.40
CA PRO A 123 3.06 -25.38 20.68
C PRO A 123 4.37 -24.61 20.61
N GLY A 124 4.36 -23.37 21.08
CA GLY A 124 5.53 -22.48 21.07
C GLY A 124 5.70 -21.70 19.76
N GLU A 125 4.80 -21.88 18.80
CA GLU A 125 4.69 -20.99 17.65
C GLU A 125 3.75 -19.82 17.93
N SER A 126 4.05 -18.67 17.34
CA SER A 126 3.18 -17.49 17.38
C SER A 126 3.28 -16.68 16.11
N LYS A 127 2.19 -15.98 15.77
CA LYS A 127 2.16 -15.00 14.70
C LYS A 127 1.63 -13.68 15.24
N SER A 128 2.30 -12.58 14.94
CA SER A 128 1.83 -11.24 15.25
C SER A 128 1.77 -10.37 14.00
N LEU A 129 0.87 -9.39 14.04
CA LEU A 129 0.69 -8.37 13.02
C LEU A 129 0.65 -7.00 13.70
N VAL A 130 1.52 -6.11 13.28
CA VAL A 130 1.47 -4.69 13.63
C VAL A 130 0.92 -3.92 12.43
N LEU A 131 -0.20 -3.21 12.63
CA LEU A 131 -0.79 -2.31 11.64
C LEU A 131 -0.64 -0.86 12.07
N GLU A 132 -0.03 -0.06 11.20
CA GLU A 132 0.17 1.37 11.39
C GLU A 132 -0.59 2.18 10.33
N GLN A 133 -0.60 3.51 10.48
CA GLN A 133 -1.10 4.37 9.40
C GLN A 133 -0.04 4.50 8.31
N ALA A 134 -0.47 4.35 7.06
CA ALA A 134 0.37 4.56 5.90
C ALA A 134 -0.48 5.00 4.71
N ALA A 135 0.11 5.71 3.75
CA ALA A 135 -0.57 6.01 2.49
C ALA A 135 -0.73 4.74 1.64
N HIS A 136 -1.58 4.80 0.62
CA HIS A 136 -1.69 3.71 -0.35
C HIS A 136 -0.36 3.52 -1.08
N GLY A 137 0.13 2.28 -1.13
CA GLY A 137 1.42 1.92 -1.71
C GLY A 137 2.61 2.00 -0.75
N GLU A 138 2.40 2.45 0.49
CA GLU A 138 3.43 2.42 1.54
C GLU A 138 3.29 1.18 2.44
N VAL A 139 4.38 0.79 3.09
CA VAL A 139 4.37 -0.29 4.10
C VAL A 139 3.45 0.10 5.24
N VAL A 140 2.51 -0.79 5.57
CA VAL A 140 1.45 -0.56 6.57
C VAL A 140 1.38 -1.66 7.61
N ALA A 141 1.88 -2.84 7.25
CA ALA A 141 1.78 -4.05 8.03
C ALA A 141 3.15 -4.69 8.20
N THR A 142 3.51 -4.99 9.44
CA THR A 142 4.66 -5.84 9.77
C THR A 142 4.14 -7.11 10.41
N TRP A 143 4.52 -8.25 9.85
CA TRP A 143 4.23 -9.56 10.40
C TRP A 143 5.47 -10.13 11.06
N THR A 144 5.29 -10.77 12.20
CA THR A 144 6.34 -11.59 12.83
C THR A 144 5.80 -12.98 13.08
N GLY A 145 6.54 -13.99 12.65
CA GLY A 145 6.27 -15.39 12.93
C GLY A 145 7.44 -15.97 13.72
N ASP A 146 7.15 -16.48 14.91
CA ASP A 146 8.15 -17.05 15.81
C ASP A 146 7.80 -18.50 16.10
N GLY A 147 8.81 -19.35 16.10
CA GLY A 147 8.71 -20.73 16.56
C GLY A 147 10.01 -21.19 17.22
N PRO A 148 10.05 -22.39 17.81
CA PRO A 148 11.24 -22.88 18.53
C PRO A 148 12.51 -22.97 17.67
N ALA A 149 12.35 -23.08 16.35
CA ALA A 149 13.43 -23.24 15.39
C ALA A 149 13.43 -22.19 14.27
N TYR A 150 12.55 -21.18 14.34
CA TYR A 150 12.51 -20.13 13.32
C TYR A 150 12.06 -18.78 13.86
N HIS A 151 12.51 -17.73 13.18
CA HIS A 151 12.02 -16.37 13.31
C HIS A 151 11.90 -15.77 11.91
N CYS A 152 10.75 -15.20 11.61
CA CYS A 152 10.46 -14.61 10.31
C CYS A 152 9.80 -13.25 10.50
N GLU A 153 10.27 -12.27 9.72
CA GLU A 153 9.61 -10.98 9.59
C GLU A 153 9.20 -10.74 8.15
N TRP A 154 8.01 -10.14 7.97
CA TRP A 154 7.53 -9.72 6.67
C TRP A 154 6.92 -8.33 6.72
N GLU A 155 6.95 -7.65 5.59
CA GLU A 155 6.23 -6.39 5.38
C GLU A 155 5.22 -6.51 4.25
N SER A 156 4.08 -5.84 4.41
CA SER A 156 3.09 -5.66 3.34
C SER A 156 2.73 -4.19 3.19
N VAL A 157 2.53 -3.78 1.94
CA VAL A 157 2.08 -2.44 1.60
C VAL A 157 0.56 -2.31 1.61
N LEU A 158 0.06 -1.10 1.87
CA LEU A 158 -1.37 -0.81 1.83
C LEU A 158 -1.87 -0.77 0.40
N VAL A 159 -2.83 -1.63 0.07
CA VAL A 159 -3.48 -1.64 -1.25
C VAL A 159 -4.79 -0.85 -1.25
N ASP A 160 -5.62 -1.06 -0.24
CA ASP A 160 -6.92 -0.42 -0.10
C ASP A 160 -7.37 -0.41 1.36
N ALA A 161 -8.17 0.58 1.72
CA ALA A 161 -8.79 0.64 3.03
C ALA A 161 -10.21 1.21 2.94
N SER A 162 -11.09 0.60 3.71
CA SER A 162 -12.48 1.03 3.88
C SER A 162 -12.90 0.78 5.32
N SER A 163 -14.05 1.33 5.74
CA SER A 163 -14.63 1.07 7.06
C SER A 163 -14.96 -0.41 7.34
N THR A 164 -14.84 -1.30 6.35
CA THR A 164 -15.18 -2.73 6.50
C THR A 164 -14.02 -3.67 6.22
N GLY A 165 -12.84 -3.15 5.88
CA GLY A 165 -11.70 -3.99 5.58
C GLY A 165 -10.50 -3.23 5.03
N VAL A 166 -9.34 -3.86 5.21
CA VAL A 166 -8.04 -3.41 4.72
C VAL A 166 -7.49 -4.48 3.78
N ARG A 167 -7.00 -4.09 2.60
CA ARG A 167 -6.31 -4.99 1.68
C ARG A 167 -4.81 -4.70 1.74
N LEU A 168 -4.03 -5.75 1.96
CA LEU A 168 -2.58 -5.73 1.99
C LEU A 168 -2.04 -6.35 0.70
N GLY A 169 -0.97 -5.78 0.15
CA GLY A 169 -0.22 -6.40 -0.94
C GLY A 169 0.46 -7.69 -0.50
N PRO A 170 1.07 -8.44 -1.44
CA PRO A 170 1.89 -9.60 -1.12
C PRO A 170 2.93 -9.25 -0.04
N SER A 171 3.12 -10.13 0.94
CA SER A 171 4.07 -9.90 2.02
C SER A 171 5.48 -10.32 1.58
N VAL A 172 6.47 -9.47 1.83
CA VAL A 172 7.87 -9.73 1.46
C VAL A 172 8.65 -10.06 2.72
N VAL A 173 9.49 -11.09 2.67
CA VAL A 173 10.39 -11.45 3.78
C VAL A 173 11.42 -10.35 3.98
N THR A 174 11.47 -9.77 5.18
CA THR A 174 12.47 -8.76 5.57
C THR A 174 13.55 -9.35 6.47
N ALA A 175 13.21 -10.37 7.27
CA ALA A 175 14.16 -11.14 8.05
C ALA A 175 13.75 -12.62 8.12
N ALA A 176 14.75 -13.51 8.16
CA ALA A 176 14.55 -14.95 8.25
C ALA A 176 15.72 -15.59 9.01
N GLU A 177 15.39 -16.32 10.06
CA GLU A 177 16.29 -17.19 10.80
C GLU A 177 15.66 -18.58 10.92
N PRO A 178 16.31 -19.67 10.45
CA PRO A 178 17.46 -19.67 9.56
C PRO A 178 17.23 -18.90 8.27
N LYS A 179 18.32 -18.51 7.61
CA LYS A 179 18.25 -17.85 6.31
C LYS A 179 17.48 -18.74 5.32
N ASP A 180 16.64 -18.12 4.50
CA ASP A 180 15.84 -18.76 3.44
C ASP A 180 14.75 -19.72 3.95
N GLN A 181 14.47 -19.75 5.27
CA GLN A 181 13.41 -20.56 5.87
C GLN A 181 12.00 -20.01 5.62
N CYS A 182 11.87 -18.71 5.37
CA CYS A 182 10.60 -18.00 5.26
C CYS A 182 10.26 -17.72 3.79
N GLU A 183 8.97 -17.84 3.45
CA GLU A 183 8.48 -17.56 2.10
C GLU A 183 7.64 -16.28 2.07
N SER A 184 7.66 -15.58 0.93
CA SER A 184 6.79 -14.41 0.72
C SER A 184 5.32 -14.83 0.62
N GLY A 185 4.42 -14.01 1.16
CA GLY A 185 2.99 -14.28 1.17
C GLY A 185 2.27 -13.69 -0.03
N ARG A 186 1.01 -14.10 -0.22
CA ARG A 186 0.09 -13.55 -1.23
C ARG A 186 -0.60 -12.29 -0.70
N THR A 187 -1.39 -11.64 -1.54
CA THR A 187 -2.27 -10.52 -1.16
C THR A 187 -3.31 -10.98 -0.16
N GLU A 188 -3.53 -10.19 0.89
CA GLU A 188 -4.46 -10.51 1.98
C GLU A 188 -5.53 -9.44 2.16
N THR A 189 -6.69 -9.84 2.66
CA THR A 189 -7.74 -8.92 3.12
C THR A 189 -8.00 -9.16 4.60
N LEU A 190 -8.02 -8.06 5.35
CA LEU A 190 -8.31 -8.01 6.77
C LEU A 190 -9.74 -7.54 6.98
N ARG A 191 -10.47 -8.21 7.87
CA ARG A 191 -11.81 -7.80 8.31
C ARG A 191 -11.96 -7.96 9.80
N LEU A 192 -12.59 -7.00 10.45
CA LEU A 192 -12.94 -7.14 11.86
C LEU A 192 -14.14 -8.06 12.00
N LYS A 193 -14.01 -9.07 12.86
CA LYS A 193 -15.13 -9.88 13.35
C LYS A 193 -15.69 -9.31 14.65
N SER A 194 -14.84 -8.70 15.47
CA SER A 194 -15.19 -7.88 16.64
C SER A 194 -14.09 -6.84 16.89
N THR A 195 -14.18 -6.06 17.97
CA THR A 195 -13.13 -5.10 18.35
C THR A 195 -11.78 -5.75 18.61
N ASP A 196 -11.77 -7.01 19.02
CA ASP A 196 -10.57 -7.75 19.45
C ASP A 196 -10.34 -9.03 18.62
N GLN A 197 -11.05 -9.16 17.49
CA GLN A 197 -10.89 -10.29 16.59
C GLN A 197 -10.84 -9.81 15.14
N LEU A 198 -9.75 -10.16 14.47
CA LEU A 198 -9.50 -9.87 13.08
C LEU A 198 -9.52 -11.18 12.29
N THR A 199 -10.03 -11.15 11.08
CA THR A 199 -9.98 -12.26 10.13
C THR A 199 -9.09 -11.84 8.96
N VAL A 200 -8.17 -12.72 8.60
CA VAL A 200 -7.22 -12.59 7.50
C VAL A 200 -7.63 -13.58 6.42
N THR A 201 -7.81 -13.11 5.20
CA THR A 201 -8.17 -13.95 4.05
C THR A 201 -7.19 -13.71 2.92
N THR A 202 -6.53 -14.78 2.50
CA THR A 202 -5.61 -14.76 1.35
C THR A 202 -6.38 -14.78 0.04
N LEU A 203 -6.01 -13.92 -0.91
CA LEU A 203 -6.64 -13.92 -2.24
C LEU A 203 -6.09 -15.04 -3.12
N GLY A 204 -6.98 -15.63 -3.92
CA GLY A 204 -6.64 -16.75 -4.83
C GLY A 204 -6.37 -18.08 -4.12
N GLY A 205 -6.38 -18.12 -2.78
CA GLY A 205 -6.22 -19.33 -1.98
C GLY A 205 -7.55 -20.04 -1.74
N GLY A 206 -7.53 -21.38 -1.75
CA GLY A 206 -8.64 -22.23 -1.30
C GLY A 206 -8.61 -22.51 0.21
N GLU A 207 -7.76 -21.82 0.97
CA GLU A 207 -7.56 -22.05 2.40
C GLU A 207 -8.56 -21.26 3.26
N GLU A 208 -9.00 -21.87 4.37
CA GLU A 208 -9.99 -21.28 5.27
C GLU A 208 -9.46 -19.99 5.93
N PRO A 209 -10.31 -18.96 6.13
CA PRO A 209 -9.87 -17.71 6.74
C PRO A 209 -9.25 -17.91 8.13
N ARG A 210 -8.03 -17.43 8.34
CA ARG A 210 -7.38 -17.45 9.65
C ARG A 210 -7.84 -16.26 10.48
N SER A 211 -8.13 -16.47 11.77
CA SER A 211 -8.65 -15.40 12.65
C SER A 211 -7.68 -15.09 13.79
N PRO A 212 -6.73 -14.15 13.61
CA PRO A 212 -5.96 -13.60 14.72
C PRO A 212 -6.85 -12.92 15.77
N THR A 213 -6.44 -13.01 17.03
CA THR A 213 -7.15 -12.48 18.19
C THR A 213 -6.26 -11.51 18.95
N GLY A 214 -6.77 -10.33 19.28
CA GLY A 214 -6.01 -9.32 20.01
C GLY A 214 -6.74 -8.00 19.96
N ALA A 215 -6.76 -7.28 21.07
CA ALA A 215 -7.19 -5.90 21.05
C ALA A 215 -6.06 -5.04 20.46
N PRO A 216 -6.35 -4.01 19.64
CA PRO A 216 -5.34 -3.07 19.19
C PRO A 216 -4.69 -2.38 20.41
N THR A 217 -3.54 -2.88 20.85
CA THR A 217 -2.76 -2.19 21.89
C THR A 217 -2.12 -0.96 21.27
N ARG A 218 -2.76 0.20 21.43
CA ARG A 218 -2.16 1.48 21.07
C ARG A 218 -0.94 1.73 21.94
N ARG A 219 0.25 1.45 21.42
CA ARG A 219 1.45 2.12 21.93
C ARG A 219 1.33 3.58 21.52
N THR A 220 1.09 4.45 22.49
CA THR A 220 1.18 5.89 22.28
C THR A 220 2.61 6.18 21.80
N PRO A 221 2.83 6.93 20.70
CA PRO A 221 4.18 7.31 20.32
C PRO A 221 4.79 8.05 21.50
N THR A 222 5.92 7.56 22.03
CA THR A 222 6.69 8.30 23.02
C THR A 222 6.98 9.66 22.42
N ARG A 223 6.35 10.70 22.99
CA ARG A 223 6.54 12.09 22.59
C ARG A 223 8.03 12.33 22.45
N ALA A 224 8.50 12.54 21.21
CA ALA A 224 9.87 12.93 20.96
C ALA A 224 10.16 14.16 21.83
N GLY A 225 11.02 13.97 22.84
CA GLY A 225 11.53 15.07 23.65
C GLY A 225 12.14 16.12 22.73
N PRO A 226 12.11 17.40 23.12
CA PRO A 226 12.63 18.47 22.27
C PRO A 226 14.08 18.17 21.89
N ARG A 227 14.35 18.12 20.59
CA ARG A 227 15.69 18.00 20.01
C ARG A 227 16.60 19.05 20.68
N PRO A 228 17.80 18.69 21.16
CA PRO A 228 18.72 19.68 21.70
C PRO A 228 19.07 20.69 20.60
N ALA A 229 18.85 21.97 20.89
CA ALA A 229 19.20 23.06 20.00
C ALA A 229 20.71 23.05 19.74
N TRP A 230 21.08 22.92 18.47
CA TRP A 230 22.44 23.15 18.00
C TRP A 230 22.86 24.57 18.37
N ARG A 231 23.85 24.70 19.27
CA ARG A 231 24.54 25.96 19.55
C ARG A 231 25.27 26.38 18.27
N THR A 232 24.69 27.31 17.53
CA THR A 232 25.44 28.07 16.54
C THR A 232 26.38 29.02 17.28
N GLY A 233 27.68 28.71 17.22
CA GLY A 233 28.72 29.62 17.68
C GLY A 233 28.72 30.88 16.81
N ARG A 234 28.10 31.95 17.31
CA ARG A 234 28.25 33.28 16.71
C ARG A 234 29.63 33.84 17.06
N GLY A 235 30.32 34.26 16.01
CA GLY A 235 31.64 34.87 16.04
C GLY A 235 31.73 36.11 16.93
N ARG A 236 32.96 36.34 17.39
CA ARG A 236 33.38 37.57 18.04
C ARG A 236 33.28 38.73 17.06
N ALA A 237 32.38 39.66 17.32
CA ALA A 237 32.48 41.04 16.84
C ALA A 237 32.92 41.93 18.01
N GLY A 238 33.95 42.73 17.78
CA GLY A 238 34.61 43.59 18.77
C GLY A 238 33.76 44.75 19.31
N PRO A 239 34.30 45.50 20.29
CA PRO A 239 33.53 46.39 21.14
C PRO A 239 33.16 47.71 20.45
N ARG A 240 31.92 48.14 20.71
CA ARG A 240 31.38 49.47 20.41
C ARG A 240 32.19 50.55 21.12
N ARG A 241 32.72 51.52 20.37
CA ARG A 241 33.08 52.84 20.90
C ARG A 241 31.95 53.83 20.61
N ARG A 242 31.59 54.55 21.67
CA ARG A 242 30.54 55.58 21.74
C ARG A 242 31.03 56.86 21.05
N ALA A 243 30.14 57.51 20.31
CA ALA A 243 30.28 58.90 19.92
C ALA A 243 30.13 59.81 21.16
N TRP A 244 30.97 60.83 21.23
CA TRP A 244 30.80 62.05 22.02
C TRP A 244 30.57 63.22 21.04
N CYS A 245 29.75 64.18 21.47
CA CYS A 245 29.45 65.44 20.80
C CYS A 245 30.69 66.31 20.55
N CYS A 246 30.79 66.91 19.35
CA CYS A 246 30.71 68.34 19.04
C CYS A 246 30.63 68.49 17.52
#